data_AF-A0A925XHQ0-F1
#
_entry.id   AF-A0A925XHQ0-F1
#
_cell.length_a   1.000
_cell.length_b   1.000
_cell.length_c   1.000
_cell.angle_alpha   90.00
_cell.angle_beta   90.00
_cell.angle_gamma   90.00
#
_symmetry.space_group_name_H-M   'P 1'
#
loop_
_entity.id
_entity.type
_entity.pdbx_description
1 polymer ?
#
loop_
_entity_poly.entity_id
_entity_poly.type
_entity_poly.pdbx_seq_one_letter_code
_entity_poly.pdbx_strand_id
1 'polypeptide(L)'
;MAILGKVLLGLVATYLVATISESLLHRFVLHASVKTRRFWVKYPGIFGHLLRAHYRHAVVHHGLTFCVNHVTQFENAEARAEVERSVAPRSDKLIQREQYGLTIGLRGFVTYNLTVVPIIPLLYGFAGPWALWGAVPVLTLAPLSAMLVHPFLHRHQEAAARGDPAVARLLMRTWYYQRLSRHHFLHHKYGNCNFNLLLGGDRLLGTHRSPTAQDMNEMAEIGISVLKAAEARSACPGPHGAG
;
A
#
# COMPACT_ATOMS: atom_id res chain seq x y z
N MET A 1 -3.08 -31.15 -15.46
CA MET A 1 -2.99 -29.70 -15.71
C MET A 1 -1.75 -29.38 -16.53
N ALA A 2 -1.90 -28.64 -17.63
CA ALA A 2 -0.76 -28.12 -18.40
C ALA A 2 0.14 -27.22 -17.52
N ILE A 3 1.42 -27.09 -17.88
CA ILE A 3 2.40 -26.26 -17.15
C ILE A 3 1.87 -24.84 -16.94
N LEU A 4 1.31 -24.23 -17.99
CA LEU A 4 0.71 -22.90 -17.93
C LEU A 4 -0.39 -22.80 -16.85
N GLY A 5 -1.26 -23.80 -16.74
CA GLY A 5 -2.31 -23.82 -15.73
C GLY A 5 -1.75 -23.86 -14.31
N LYS A 6 -0.64 -24.56 -14.08
CA LYS A 6 0.05 -24.60 -12.79
C LYS A 6 0.69 -23.25 -12.44
N VAL A 7 1.34 -22.60 -13.41
CA VAL A 7 1.91 -21.25 -13.25
C VAL A 7 0.81 -20.24 -12.91
N LEU A 8 -0.30 -20.24 -13.65
CA LEU A 8 -1.43 -19.35 -13.39
C LEU A 8 -2.06 -19.61 -12.01
N LEU A 9 -2.21 -20.88 -11.62
CA LEU A 9 -2.70 -21.23 -10.29
C LEU A 9 -1.80 -20.66 -9.19
N GLY A 10 -0.47 -20.82 -9.32
CA GLY A 10 0.49 -20.23 -8.39
C GLY A 10 0.39 -18.72 -8.30
N LEU A 11 0.32 -18.03 -9.45
CA LEU A 11 0.17 -16.58 -9.52
C LEU A 11 -1.09 -16.10 -8.80
N VAL A 12 -2.24 -16.68 -9.13
CA VAL A 12 -3.55 -16.28 -8.56
C VAL A 12 -3.59 -16.59 -7.06
N ALA A 13 -3.19 -17.80 -6.65
CA ALA A 13 -3.22 -18.19 -5.25
C ALA A 13 -2.30 -17.30 -4.39
N THR A 14 -1.07 -17.06 -4.83
CA THR A 14 -0.15 -16.18 -4.09
C THR A 14 -0.63 -14.73 -4.10
N TYR A 15 -1.20 -14.24 -5.20
CA TYR A 15 -1.80 -12.89 -5.26
C TYR A 15 -2.91 -12.72 -4.22
N LEU A 16 -3.85 -13.66 -4.17
CA LEU A 16 -4.95 -13.66 -3.20
C LEU A 16 -4.45 -13.68 -1.76
N VAL A 17 -3.50 -14.58 -1.45
CA VAL A 17 -2.92 -14.64 -0.10
C VAL A 17 -2.19 -13.35 0.23
N ALA A 18 -1.37 -12.82 -0.67
CA ALA A 18 -0.62 -11.59 -0.43
C ALA A 18 -1.55 -10.39 -0.15
N THR A 19 -2.58 -10.18 -0.97
CA THR A 19 -3.49 -9.04 -0.80
C THR A 19 -4.37 -9.18 0.46
N ILE A 20 -4.83 -10.39 0.80
CA ILE A 20 -5.57 -10.63 2.04
C ILE A 20 -4.65 -10.41 3.26
N SER A 21 -3.45 -10.99 3.25
CA SER A 21 -2.47 -10.83 4.33
C SER A 21 -2.10 -9.36 4.53
N GLU A 22 -1.85 -8.61 3.46
CA GLU A 22 -1.58 -7.18 3.55
C GLU A 22 -2.72 -6.42 4.23
N SER A 23 -3.98 -6.62 3.78
CA SER A 23 -5.13 -5.95 4.37
C SER A 23 -5.32 -6.29 5.86
N LEU A 24 -5.17 -7.57 6.24
CA LEU A 24 -5.27 -8.01 7.63
C LEU A 24 -4.15 -7.45 8.50
N LEU A 25 -2.89 -7.56 8.07
CA LEU A 25 -1.74 -7.05 8.83
C LEU A 25 -1.83 -5.55 8.98
N HIS A 26 -2.17 -4.85 7.92
CA HIS A 26 -2.28 -3.40 7.96
C HIS A 26 -3.39 -2.98 8.93
N ARG A 27 -4.58 -3.58 8.84
CA ARG A 27 -5.69 -3.30 9.76
C ARG A 27 -5.38 -3.65 11.22
N PHE A 28 -4.91 -4.87 11.47
CA PHE A 28 -4.81 -5.40 12.83
C PHE A 28 -3.46 -5.14 13.49
N VAL A 29 -2.42 -4.90 12.70
CA VAL A 29 -1.08 -4.56 13.20
C VAL A 29 -0.80 -3.09 13.09
N LEU A 30 -0.80 -2.55 11.88
CA LEU A 30 -0.34 -1.17 11.65
C LEU A 30 -1.37 -0.15 12.17
N HIS A 31 -2.67 -0.43 12.05
CA HIS A 31 -3.78 0.36 12.64
C HIS A 31 -4.43 -0.34 13.85
N ALA A 32 -3.64 -1.10 14.61
CA ALA A 32 -4.11 -1.87 15.75
C ALA A 32 -4.96 -1.05 16.73
N SER A 33 -6.07 -1.62 17.21
CA SER A 33 -6.98 -0.97 18.18
C SER A 33 -6.29 -0.68 19.53
N VAL A 34 -6.86 0.24 20.31
CA VAL A 34 -6.37 0.56 21.67
C VAL A 34 -6.29 -0.71 22.54
N LYS A 35 -7.30 -1.59 22.47
CA LYS A 35 -7.34 -2.85 23.24
C LYS A 35 -6.17 -3.76 22.86
N THR A 36 -5.93 -3.94 21.57
CA THR A 36 -4.81 -4.75 21.05
C THR A 36 -3.47 -4.20 21.52
N ARG A 37 -3.27 -2.88 21.44
CA ARG A 37 -2.01 -2.26 21.87
C ARG A 37 -1.78 -2.38 23.37
N ARG A 38 -2.82 -2.19 24.19
CA ARG A 38 -2.75 -2.40 25.64
C ARG A 38 -2.35 -3.84 25.98
N PHE A 39 -2.82 -4.81 25.21
CA PHE A 39 -2.38 -6.21 25.37
C PHE A 39 -0.89 -6.38 25.02
N TRP A 40 -0.41 -5.84 23.90
CA TRP A 40 0.99 -5.96 23.51
C TRP A 40 1.97 -5.30 24.50
N VAL A 41 1.57 -4.18 25.13
CA VAL A 41 2.38 -3.51 26.16
C VAL A 41 2.63 -4.41 27.37
N LYS A 42 1.73 -5.36 27.66
CA LYS A 42 1.93 -6.34 28.75
C LYS A 42 3.02 -7.37 28.44
N TYR A 43 3.32 -7.61 27.15
CA TYR A 43 4.28 -8.63 26.71
C TYR A 43 5.25 -8.07 25.65
N PRO A 44 6.07 -7.08 26.00
CA PRO A 44 6.92 -6.35 25.04
C PRO A 44 8.01 -7.23 24.42
N GLY A 45 8.46 -8.29 25.10
CA GLY A 45 9.42 -9.25 24.54
C GLY A 45 8.90 -9.97 23.30
N ILE A 46 7.59 -10.24 23.25
CA ILE A 46 6.95 -10.92 22.12
C ILE A 46 6.44 -9.89 21.11
N PHE A 47 5.70 -8.87 21.57
CA PHE A 47 4.96 -7.95 20.68
C PHE A 47 5.61 -6.58 20.49
N GLY A 48 6.79 -6.32 21.07
CA GLY A 48 7.45 -5.01 20.97
C GLY A 48 7.74 -4.58 19.53
N HIS A 49 7.95 -5.54 18.62
CA HIS A 49 8.09 -5.25 17.19
C HIS A 49 6.77 -4.79 16.54
N LEU A 50 5.61 -5.33 16.94
CA LEU A 50 4.30 -4.90 16.47
C LEU A 50 3.95 -3.50 16.99
N LEU A 51 4.26 -3.21 18.27
CA LEU A 51 4.11 -1.87 18.83
C LEU A 51 4.92 -0.82 18.06
N ARG A 52 6.18 -1.14 17.72
CA ARG A 52 7.02 -0.27 16.88
C ARG A 52 6.48 -0.13 15.46
N ALA A 53 5.99 -1.22 14.86
CA ALA A 53 5.37 -1.16 13.53
C ALA A 53 4.14 -0.23 13.52
N HIS A 54 3.22 -0.41 14.47
CA HIS A 54 2.08 0.48 14.66
C HIS A 54 2.50 1.93 14.87
N TYR A 55 3.45 2.18 15.79
CA TYR A 55 3.89 3.53 16.11
C TYR A 55 4.47 4.25 14.88
N ARG A 56 5.37 3.59 14.13
CA ARG A 56 5.98 4.18 12.93
C ARG A 56 4.96 4.45 11.83
N HIS A 57 3.95 3.61 11.71
CA HIS A 57 2.96 3.73 10.65
C HIS A 57 1.77 4.62 11.06
N ALA A 58 0.92 4.18 11.99
CA ALA A 58 -0.28 4.93 12.33
C ALA A 58 0.01 6.26 13.05
N VAL A 59 1.02 6.31 13.93
CA VAL A 59 1.32 7.54 14.67
C VAL A 59 2.21 8.46 13.87
N VAL A 60 3.37 7.98 13.43
CA VAL A 60 4.34 8.85 12.74
C VAL A 60 3.88 9.15 11.30
N HIS A 61 3.72 8.13 10.45
CA HIS A 61 3.36 8.33 9.03
C HIS A 61 2.00 9.01 8.86
N HIS A 62 0.93 8.44 9.44
CA HIS A 62 -0.42 9.01 9.29
C HIS A 62 -0.68 10.23 10.17
N GLY A 63 -0.25 10.20 11.44
CA GLY A 63 -0.62 11.22 12.42
C GLY A 63 0.28 12.44 12.43
N LEU A 64 1.61 12.25 12.37
CA LEU A 64 2.58 13.33 12.59
C LEU A 64 3.11 13.92 11.29
N THR A 65 3.33 13.12 10.26
CA THR A 65 3.94 13.61 9.01
C THR A 65 2.88 14.04 8.00
N PHE A 66 1.96 13.16 7.60
CA PHE A 66 0.94 13.51 6.60
C PHE A 66 -0.32 14.14 7.22
N CYS A 67 -0.14 15.05 8.18
CA CYS A 67 -1.24 15.68 8.94
C CYS A 67 -1.97 16.77 8.15
N VAL A 68 -1.28 17.47 7.25
CA VAL A 68 -1.88 18.54 6.41
C VAL A 68 -2.75 17.92 5.32
N ASN A 69 -2.16 17.02 4.53
CA ASN A 69 -2.84 16.27 3.48
C ASN A 69 -2.01 15.04 3.07
N HIS A 70 -2.55 14.26 2.13
CA HIS A 70 -1.93 13.00 1.66
C HIS A 70 -0.55 13.16 1.03
N VAL A 71 -0.23 14.30 0.42
CA VAL A 71 0.98 14.49 -0.41
C VAL A 71 2.00 15.47 0.21
N THR A 72 1.64 16.11 1.33
CA THR A 72 2.51 17.02 2.08
C THR A 72 2.97 16.34 3.37
N GLN A 73 4.23 15.86 3.39
CA GLN A 73 4.81 15.13 4.53
C GLN A 73 5.16 16.01 5.73
N PHE A 74 5.42 17.29 5.52
CA PHE A 74 5.60 18.28 6.57
C PHE A 74 5.15 19.61 5.99
N GLU A 75 4.46 20.41 6.80
CA GLU A 75 4.04 21.75 6.36
C GLU A 75 5.26 22.65 6.08
N ASN A 76 6.25 22.57 6.97
CA ASN A 76 7.47 23.37 6.92
C ASN A 76 8.59 22.70 7.75
N ALA A 77 9.76 23.34 7.76
CA ALA A 77 10.93 22.83 8.48
C ALA A 77 10.76 22.80 10.01
N GLU A 78 9.98 23.71 10.58
CA GLU A 78 9.70 23.77 12.01
C GLU A 78 8.82 22.60 12.45
N ALA A 79 7.75 22.31 11.70
CA ALA A 79 6.89 21.14 11.91
C ALA A 79 7.70 19.84 11.85
N ARG A 80 8.63 19.73 10.90
CA ARG A 80 9.56 18.60 10.83
C ARG A 80 10.43 18.48 12.09
N ALA A 81 11.03 19.58 12.54
CA ALA A 81 11.88 19.59 13.73
C ALA A 81 11.09 19.24 15.01
N GLU A 82 9.82 19.63 15.10
CA GLU A 82 8.92 19.22 16.17
C GLU A 82 8.66 17.70 16.16
N VAL A 83 8.34 17.14 14.99
CA VAL A 83 8.17 15.69 14.86
C VAL A 83 9.45 14.96 15.24
N GLU A 84 10.61 15.41 14.78
CA GLU A 84 11.92 14.85 15.12
C GLU A 84 12.18 14.85 16.64
N ARG A 85 11.88 15.97 17.33
CA ARG A 85 11.95 16.06 18.80
C ARG A 85 10.99 15.08 19.48
N SER A 86 9.77 14.91 18.96
CA SER A 86 8.75 14.03 19.55
C SER A 86 9.10 12.54 19.44
N VAL A 87 9.83 12.13 18.38
CA VAL A 87 10.20 10.73 18.15
C VAL A 87 11.56 10.37 18.76
N ALA A 88 12.44 11.35 18.99
CA ALA A 88 13.80 11.13 19.50
C ALA A 88 13.88 10.27 20.78
N PRO A 89 13.02 10.45 21.81
CA PRO A 89 13.10 9.65 23.04
C PRO A 89 12.91 8.14 22.82
N ARG A 90 12.28 7.71 21.72
CA ARG A 90 12.06 6.30 21.41
C ARG A 90 13.30 5.61 20.82
N SER A 91 14.33 6.37 20.44
CA SER A 91 15.59 5.86 19.87
C SER A 91 15.43 4.91 18.67
N ASP A 92 14.30 4.99 17.94
CA ASP A 92 14.04 4.14 16.79
C ASP A 92 14.61 4.77 15.52
N LYS A 93 15.88 4.46 15.24
CA LYS A 93 16.60 4.93 14.05
C LYS A 93 15.92 4.57 12.73
N LEU A 94 15.01 3.57 12.73
CA LEU A 94 14.27 3.22 11.53
C LEU A 94 13.28 4.29 11.12
N ILE A 95 12.79 5.13 12.04
CA ILE A 95 11.88 6.24 11.69
C ILE A 95 12.55 7.14 10.66
N GLN A 96 13.77 7.62 10.89
CA GLN A 96 14.46 8.49 9.93
C GLN A 96 14.93 7.72 8.70
N ARG A 97 15.50 6.52 8.89
CA ARG A 97 16.02 5.70 7.78
C ARG A 97 14.93 5.32 6.78
N GLU A 98 13.72 5.06 7.26
CA GLU A 98 12.55 4.69 6.45
C GLU A 98 11.69 5.90 6.09
N GLN A 99 12.25 7.12 6.17
CA GLN A 99 11.59 8.38 5.79
C GLN A 99 10.23 8.54 6.48
N TYR A 100 10.20 8.31 7.78
CA TYR A 100 9.03 8.42 8.66
C TYR A 100 7.89 7.45 8.30
N GLY A 101 8.24 6.28 7.78
CA GLY A 101 7.27 5.24 7.38
C GLY A 101 6.83 5.33 5.92
N LEU A 102 7.41 6.27 5.16
CA LEU A 102 7.18 6.42 3.72
C LEU A 102 7.79 5.27 2.90
N THR A 103 8.88 4.67 3.38
CA THR A 103 9.51 3.49 2.76
C THR A 103 9.55 2.34 3.74
N ILE A 104 9.87 1.15 3.26
CA ILE A 104 10.26 0.03 4.13
C ILE A 104 11.68 -0.42 3.77
N GLY A 105 12.47 -0.79 4.77
CA GLY A 105 13.76 -1.41 4.55
C GLY A 105 13.67 -2.90 4.21
N LEU A 106 14.82 -3.55 4.04
CA LEU A 106 14.94 -5.00 3.83
C LEU A 106 14.22 -5.81 4.92
N ARG A 107 14.19 -5.31 6.16
CA ARG A 107 13.45 -5.96 7.25
C ARG A 107 11.94 -6.01 6.97
N GLY A 108 11.37 -4.93 6.42
CA GLY A 108 9.97 -4.89 6.01
C GLY A 108 9.69 -5.86 4.88
N PHE A 109 10.58 -5.92 3.88
CA PHE A 109 10.51 -6.90 2.78
C PHE A 109 10.43 -8.34 3.29
N VAL A 110 11.34 -8.71 4.22
CA VAL A 110 11.35 -10.07 4.80
C VAL A 110 10.10 -10.32 5.62
N THR A 111 9.71 -9.39 6.48
CA THR A 111 8.54 -9.54 7.37
C THR A 111 7.25 -9.72 6.58
N TYR A 112 7.09 -8.95 5.49
CA TYR A 112 5.94 -9.11 4.59
C TYR A 112 5.89 -10.52 4.01
N ASN A 113 7.00 -10.98 3.43
CA ASN A 113 7.06 -12.29 2.80
C ASN A 113 6.84 -13.44 3.78
N LEU A 114 7.27 -13.33 5.04
CA LEU A 114 7.00 -14.35 6.06
C LEU A 114 5.50 -14.65 6.25
N THR A 115 4.62 -13.70 5.94
CA THR A 115 3.16 -13.90 6.04
C THR A 115 2.55 -14.58 4.81
N VAL A 116 3.29 -14.64 3.71
CA VAL A 116 2.87 -15.27 2.44
C VAL A 116 3.56 -16.63 2.26
N VAL A 117 4.82 -16.77 2.71
CA VAL A 117 5.65 -17.98 2.59
C VAL A 117 4.95 -19.30 2.95
N PRO A 118 4.07 -19.39 3.97
CA PRO A 118 3.37 -20.64 4.27
C PRO A 118 2.56 -21.23 3.09
N ILE A 119 2.18 -20.42 2.09
CA ILE A 119 1.49 -20.92 0.89
C ILE A 119 2.42 -21.71 -0.05
N ILE A 120 3.74 -21.51 0.03
CA ILE A 120 4.72 -22.10 -0.88
C ILE A 120 4.81 -23.62 -0.76
N PRO A 121 4.98 -24.25 0.43
CA PRO A 121 4.95 -25.71 0.53
C PRO A 121 3.60 -26.30 0.11
N LEU A 122 2.50 -25.59 0.37
CA LEU A 122 1.17 -26.01 -0.10
C LEU A 122 1.09 -26.01 -1.63
N LEU A 123 1.48 -24.91 -2.29
CA LEU A 123 1.50 -24.83 -3.76
C LEU A 123 2.41 -25.89 -4.38
N TYR A 124 3.58 -26.11 -3.79
CA TYR A 124 4.49 -27.16 -4.25
C TYR A 124 3.87 -28.55 -4.14
N GLY A 125 3.28 -28.89 -2.99
CA GLY A 125 2.64 -30.19 -2.77
C GLY A 125 1.44 -30.44 -3.70
N PHE A 126 0.58 -29.42 -3.91
CA PHE A 126 -0.65 -29.57 -4.69
C PHE A 126 -0.44 -29.45 -6.21
N ALA A 127 0.44 -28.55 -6.66
CA ALA A 127 0.57 -28.21 -8.08
C ALA A 127 1.98 -28.43 -8.64
N GLY A 128 2.96 -28.77 -7.80
CA GLY A 128 4.34 -29.02 -8.17
C GLY A 128 5.18 -27.74 -8.35
N PRO A 129 6.45 -27.88 -8.79
CA PRO A 129 7.39 -26.75 -8.89
C PRO A 129 6.94 -25.64 -9.84
N TRP A 130 6.14 -25.95 -10.87
CA TRP A 130 5.67 -24.95 -11.83
C TRP A 130 4.74 -23.89 -11.21
N ALA A 131 4.01 -24.22 -10.15
CA ALA A 131 3.22 -23.23 -9.43
C ALA A 131 4.12 -22.24 -8.66
N LEU A 132 5.31 -22.65 -8.24
CA LEU A 132 6.25 -21.75 -7.56
C LEU A 132 6.74 -20.63 -8.47
N TRP A 133 6.97 -20.93 -9.76
CA TRP A 133 7.31 -19.90 -10.75
C TRP A 133 6.22 -18.83 -10.89
N GLY A 134 4.94 -19.22 -10.74
CA GLY A 134 3.82 -18.28 -10.70
C GLY A 134 3.79 -17.41 -9.42
N ALA A 135 4.26 -17.95 -8.30
CA ALA A 135 4.28 -17.23 -7.01
C ALA A 135 5.37 -16.15 -6.92
N VAL A 136 6.52 -16.38 -7.58
CA VAL A 136 7.70 -15.49 -7.52
C VAL A 136 7.38 -14.02 -7.84
N PRO A 137 6.64 -13.69 -8.92
CA PRO A 137 6.26 -12.31 -9.19
C PRO A 137 5.53 -11.64 -8.02
N VAL A 138 4.62 -12.33 -7.33
CA VAL A 138 3.86 -11.74 -6.23
C VAL A 138 4.72 -11.54 -4.99
N LEU A 139 5.52 -12.55 -4.62
CA LEU A 139 6.47 -12.45 -3.50
C LEU A 139 7.50 -11.32 -3.69
N THR A 140 7.76 -10.94 -4.94
CA THR A 140 8.67 -9.85 -5.29
C THR A 140 7.93 -8.52 -5.35
N LEU A 141 6.87 -8.42 -6.15
CA LEU A 141 6.18 -7.17 -6.43
C LEU A 141 5.43 -6.61 -5.22
N ALA A 142 4.88 -7.48 -4.36
CA ALA A 142 4.11 -7.01 -3.21
C ALA A 142 4.95 -6.18 -2.22
N PRO A 143 6.08 -6.69 -1.67
CA PRO A 143 6.94 -5.87 -0.82
C PRO A 143 7.64 -4.73 -1.59
N LEU A 144 7.98 -4.91 -2.87
CA LEU A 144 8.52 -3.83 -3.68
C LEU A 144 7.53 -2.67 -3.87
N SER A 145 6.22 -2.94 -3.86
CA SER A 145 5.22 -1.89 -3.94
C SER A 145 5.29 -0.95 -2.71
N ALA A 146 5.45 -1.51 -1.51
CA ALA A 146 5.66 -0.74 -0.30
C ALA A 146 7.03 -0.01 -0.27
N MET A 147 8.08 -0.58 -0.88
CA MET A 147 9.41 0.06 -0.95
C MET A 147 9.48 1.18 -1.98
N LEU A 148 8.93 0.94 -3.16
CA LEU A 148 9.15 1.76 -4.36
C LEU A 148 7.93 2.55 -4.73
N VAL A 149 6.73 1.96 -4.72
CA VAL A 149 5.50 2.61 -5.21
C VAL A 149 4.92 3.54 -4.16
N HIS A 150 4.90 3.12 -2.89
CA HIS A 150 4.32 3.90 -1.78
C HIS A 150 4.88 5.34 -1.69
N PRO A 151 6.20 5.61 -1.79
CA PRO A 151 6.71 6.97 -1.83
C PRO A 151 6.15 7.83 -2.95
N PHE A 152 5.90 7.24 -4.14
CA PHE A 152 5.30 7.99 -5.24
C PHE A 152 3.83 8.30 -5.00
N LEU A 153 3.09 7.48 -4.25
CA LEU A 153 1.68 7.75 -3.94
C LEU A 153 1.51 9.02 -3.10
N HIS A 154 2.54 9.39 -2.34
CA HIS A 154 2.62 10.61 -1.52
C HIS A 154 3.15 11.85 -2.25
N ARG A 155 3.27 11.82 -3.57
CA ARG A 155 3.74 12.98 -4.34
C ARG A 155 2.62 13.63 -5.12
N HIS A 156 2.70 14.95 -5.28
CA HIS A 156 1.91 15.66 -6.28
C HIS A 156 2.24 15.11 -7.66
N GLN A 157 1.25 14.54 -8.36
CA GLN A 157 1.52 13.81 -9.60
C GLN A 157 2.07 14.71 -10.72
N GLU A 158 1.66 15.98 -10.76
CA GLU A 158 2.14 16.95 -11.76
C GLU A 158 3.59 17.40 -11.52
N ALA A 159 4.01 17.49 -10.26
CA ALA A 159 5.39 17.80 -9.92
C ALA A 159 6.29 16.59 -10.18
N ALA A 160 5.83 15.39 -9.80
CA ALA A 160 6.47 14.12 -10.07
C ALA A 160 6.68 13.88 -11.57
N ALA A 161 5.66 14.14 -12.40
CA ALA A 161 5.73 13.96 -13.85
C ALA A 161 6.80 14.81 -14.56
N ARG A 162 7.30 15.89 -13.94
CA ARG A 162 8.34 16.74 -14.54
C ARG A 162 9.76 16.35 -14.14
N GLY A 163 9.94 15.79 -12.93
CA GLY A 163 11.27 15.44 -12.40
C GLY A 163 11.61 13.94 -12.41
N ASP A 164 10.61 13.06 -12.47
CA ASP A 164 10.84 11.62 -12.27
C ASP A 164 11.31 10.89 -13.54
N PRO A 165 12.05 9.76 -13.41
CA PRO A 165 12.47 8.93 -14.54
C PRO A 165 11.30 8.49 -15.43
N ALA A 166 11.56 8.29 -16.73
CA ALA A 166 10.53 7.95 -17.72
C ALA A 166 9.69 6.72 -17.34
N VAL A 167 10.31 5.69 -16.75
CA VAL A 167 9.62 4.47 -16.29
C VAL A 167 8.63 4.78 -15.16
N ALA A 168 9.01 5.62 -14.19
CA ALA A 168 8.13 6.01 -13.10
C ALA A 168 6.94 6.81 -13.64
N ARG A 169 7.18 7.76 -14.57
CA ARG A 169 6.10 8.50 -15.24
C ARG A 169 5.15 7.59 -16.01
N LEU A 170 5.68 6.59 -16.71
CA LEU A 170 4.84 5.61 -17.41
C LEU A 170 3.97 4.82 -16.43
N LEU A 171 4.57 4.32 -15.34
CA LEU A 171 3.84 3.62 -14.27
C LEU A 171 2.72 4.50 -13.71
N MET A 172 3.01 5.77 -13.41
CA MET A 172 2.04 6.72 -12.85
C MET A 172 0.85 7.01 -13.77
N ARG A 173 1.02 6.85 -15.09
CA ARG A 173 -0.06 7.02 -16.07
C ARG A 173 -0.95 5.78 -16.20
N THR A 174 -0.56 4.65 -15.63
CA THR A 174 -1.36 3.43 -15.71
C THR A 174 -2.65 3.55 -14.90
N TRP A 175 -3.71 2.92 -15.39
CA TRP A 175 -4.98 2.83 -14.66
C TRP A 175 -4.81 2.21 -13.26
N TYR A 176 -3.93 1.21 -13.13
CA TYR A 176 -3.68 0.55 -11.86
C TYR A 176 -3.08 1.51 -10.84
N TYR A 177 -2.03 2.25 -11.20
CA TYR A 177 -1.41 3.23 -10.31
C TYR A 177 -2.41 4.30 -9.90
N GLN A 178 -3.20 4.83 -10.85
CA GLN A 178 -4.18 5.86 -10.55
C GLN A 178 -5.26 5.38 -9.59
N ARG A 179 -5.72 4.15 -9.76
CA ARG A 179 -6.64 3.53 -8.81
C ARG A 179 -5.99 3.30 -7.44
N LEU A 180 -4.74 2.88 -7.41
CA LEU A 180 -3.98 2.68 -6.19
C LEU A 180 -3.75 4.01 -5.43
N SER A 181 -3.46 5.10 -6.13
CA SER A 181 -3.30 6.43 -5.54
C SER A 181 -4.59 6.90 -4.86
N ARG A 182 -5.75 6.76 -5.51
CA ARG A 182 -7.04 7.05 -4.88
C ARG A 182 -7.34 6.14 -3.70
N HIS A 183 -7.02 4.86 -3.85
CA HIS A 183 -7.22 3.88 -2.79
C HIS A 183 -6.44 4.27 -1.53
N HIS A 184 -5.16 4.61 -1.70
CA HIS A 184 -4.24 5.03 -0.64
C HIS A 184 -4.59 6.41 -0.04
N PHE A 185 -5.11 7.35 -0.85
CA PHE A 185 -5.67 8.60 -0.33
C PHE A 185 -6.80 8.33 0.68
N LEU A 186 -7.77 7.48 0.31
CA LEU A 186 -8.90 7.17 1.19
C LEU A 186 -8.43 6.47 2.47
N HIS A 187 -7.40 5.65 2.37
CA HIS A 187 -6.75 5.04 3.51
C HIS A 187 -6.19 6.10 4.49
N HIS A 188 -5.46 7.09 3.98
CA HIS A 188 -4.96 8.20 4.80
C HIS A 188 -6.08 9.03 5.42
N LYS A 189 -7.15 9.30 4.67
CA LYS A 189 -8.27 10.13 5.14
C LYS A 189 -9.09 9.46 6.24
N TYR A 190 -9.34 8.16 6.13
CA TYR A 190 -10.27 7.46 7.03
C TYR A 190 -9.61 6.50 8.02
N GLY A 191 -8.37 6.06 7.77
CA GLY A 191 -7.55 5.22 8.64
C GLY A 191 -8.02 3.76 8.83
N ASN A 192 -9.28 3.45 8.52
CA ASN A 192 -9.90 2.14 8.78
C ASN A 192 -10.35 1.38 7.52
N CYS A 193 -9.94 1.83 6.34
CA CYS A 193 -10.28 1.21 5.06
C CYS A 193 -9.10 1.28 4.08
N ASN A 194 -9.23 0.57 2.96
CA ASN A 194 -8.34 0.67 1.80
C ASN A 194 -6.85 0.41 2.10
N PHE A 195 -6.56 -0.61 2.90
CA PHE A 195 -5.23 -0.93 3.40
C PHE A 195 -4.24 -1.42 2.34
N ASN A 196 -4.70 -1.97 1.22
CA ASN A 196 -3.83 -2.62 0.24
C ASN A 196 -3.04 -1.65 -0.66
N LEU A 197 -1.76 -1.97 -0.87
CA LEU A 197 -0.96 -1.51 -2.01
C LEU A 197 -1.03 -2.49 -3.19
N LEU A 198 -1.25 -3.78 -2.91
CA LEU A 198 -1.64 -4.77 -3.91
C LEU A 198 -3.17 -4.94 -3.87
N LEU A 199 -3.90 -4.30 -4.79
CA LEU A 199 -5.35 -4.15 -4.71
C LEU A 199 -6.12 -5.49 -4.72
N GLY A 200 -7.07 -5.70 -3.80
CA GLY A 200 -8.05 -6.80 -3.91
C GLY A 200 -8.58 -7.31 -2.58
N GLY A 201 -7.70 -7.49 -1.60
CA GLY A 201 -7.98 -8.04 -0.29
C GLY A 201 -9.02 -7.23 0.47
N ASP A 202 -8.95 -5.90 0.37
CA ASP A 202 -9.92 -5.02 1.01
C ASP A 202 -11.35 -5.23 0.50
N ARG A 203 -11.53 -5.61 -0.76
CA ARG A 203 -12.87 -5.93 -1.29
C ARG A 203 -13.37 -7.26 -0.78
N LEU A 204 -12.49 -8.26 -0.72
CA LEU A 204 -12.81 -9.59 -0.19
C LEU A 204 -13.15 -9.54 1.30
N LEU A 205 -12.49 -8.66 2.05
CA LEU A 205 -12.67 -8.49 3.49
C LEU A 205 -13.70 -7.41 3.87
N GLY A 206 -14.32 -6.75 2.89
CA GLY A 206 -15.30 -5.69 3.14
C GLY A 206 -14.74 -4.42 3.78
N THR A 207 -13.43 -4.18 3.67
CA THR A 207 -12.73 -2.98 4.15
C THR A 207 -12.46 -1.97 3.03
N HIS A 208 -12.95 -2.22 1.82
CA HIS A 208 -12.87 -1.29 0.70
C HIS A 208 -13.97 -0.23 0.77
N ARG A 209 -13.58 1.03 0.69
CA ARG A 209 -14.43 2.21 0.52
C ARG A 209 -14.19 2.81 -0.87
N SER A 210 -15.29 3.11 -1.56
CA SER A 210 -15.26 3.89 -2.79
C SER A 210 -15.19 5.40 -2.48
N PRO A 211 -14.53 6.21 -3.31
CA PRO A 211 -14.51 7.66 -3.13
C PRO A 211 -15.90 8.27 -3.35
N THR A 212 -16.24 9.26 -2.53
CA THR A 212 -17.40 10.14 -2.72
C THR A 212 -17.05 11.28 -3.70
N ALA A 213 -18.05 12.07 -4.13
CA ALA A 213 -17.79 13.25 -4.95
C ALA A 213 -16.87 14.27 -4.24
N GLN A 214 -17.04 14.44 -2.92
CA GLN A 214 -16.16 15.28 -2.11
C GLN A 214 -14.72 14.75 -2.11
N ASP A 215 -14.53 13.44 -1.91
CA ASP A 215 -13.18 12.84 -1.94
C ASP A 215 -12.49 13.07 -3.29
N MET A 216 -13.26 13.00 -4.39
CA MET A 216 -12.73 13.23 -5.74
C MET A 216 -12.31 14.69 -5.95
N ASN A 217 -13.05 15.65 -5.39
CA ASN A 217 -12.68 17.06 -5.43
C ASN A 217 -11.41 17.33 -4.62
N GLU A 218 -11.32 16.81 -3.39
CA GLU A 218 -10.12 16.95 -2.55
C GLU A 218 -8.89 16.30 -3.19
N MET A 219 -9.04 15.12 -3.81
CA MET A 219 -7.96 14.49 -4.58
C MET A 219 -7.48 15.38 -5.73
N ALA A 220 -8.42 16.00 -6.46
CA ALA A 220 -8.08 16.90 -7.58
C ALA A 220 -7.33 18.14 -7.09
N GLU A 221 -7.75 18.75 -5.98
CA GLU A 221 -7.11 19.92 -5.36
C GLU A 221 -5.65 19.67 -4.98
N ILE A 222 -5.33 18.46 -4.51
CA ILE A 222 -3.95 18.09 -4.15
C ILE A 222 -3.17 17.43 -5.30
N GLY A 223 -3.73 17.42 -6.52
CA GLY A 223 -3.04 16.93 -7.72
C GLY A 223 -2.93 15.40 -7.81
N ILE A 224 -3.86 14.66 -7.21
CA ILE A 224 -4.05 13.22 -7.48
C ILE A 224 -4.98 13.10 -8.69
N SER A 225 -4.50 12.47 -9.76
CA SER A 225 -5.29 12.37 -10.99
C SER A 225 -6.57 11.58 -10.76
N VAL A 226 -7.65 12.34 -10.79
CA VAL A 226 -8.97 11.87 -11.15
C VAL A 226 -8.98 11.62 -12.65
N LEU A 227 -8.30 10.55 -13.15
CA LEU A 227 -8.61 9.95 -14.46
C LEU A 227 -10.09 10.17 -14.75
N LYS A 228 -10.36 11.00 -15.75
CA LYS A 228 -11.67 11.21 -16.34
C LYS A 228 -12.08 9.88 -16.97
N ALA A 229 -12.53 8.94 -16.15
CA ALA A 229 -13.02 7.64 -16.57
C ALA A 229 -14.20 7.76 -17.56
N ALA A 230 -14.78 8.97 -17.69
CA ALA A 230 -15.80 9.33 -18.65
C ALA A 230 -15.26 9.54 -20.08
N GLU A 231 -14.06 10.12 -20.29
CA GLU A 231 -13.59 10.47 -21.65
C GLU A 231 -13.06 9.27 -22.42
N ALA A 232 -12.53 8.25 -21.73
CA ALA A 232 -12.08 7.01 -22.40
C ALA A 232 -13.23 6.09 -22.83
N ARG A 233 -14.44 6.27 -22.29
CA ARG A 233 -15.64 5.52 -22.69
C ARG A 233 -16.47 6.24 -23.76
N SER A 234 -16.36 7.56 -23.88
CA SER A 234 -16.98 8.33 -24.96
C SER A 234 -16.16 8.33 -26.26
N ALA A 235 -14.88 7.90 -26.22
CA ALA A 235 -14.01 7.83 -27.40
C ALA A 235 -14.13 6.53 -28.22
N CYS A 236 -14.92 5.54 -27.76
CA CYS A 236 -15.37 4.44 -28.61
C CYS A 236 -16.79 4.77 -29.10
N PRO A 237 -16.98 5.30 -30.32
CA PRO A 237 -18.30 5.32 -30.91
C PRO A 237 -18.79 3.87 -30.95
N GLY A 238 -19.90 3.60 -30.27
CA GLY A 238 -20.57 2.30 -30.37
C GLY A 238 -20.83 2.01 -31.85
N PRO A 239 -20.80 0.73 -32.28
CA PRO A 239 -21.07 0.39 -33.66
C PRO A 239 -22.46 0.91 -33.99
N HIS A 240 -22.52 1.95 -34.83
CA HIS A 240 -23.76 2.44 -35.40
C HIS A 240 -24.48 1.25 -36.01
N GLY A 241 -25.73 1.07 -35.61
CA GLY A 241 -26.61 0.03 -36.12
C GLY A 241 -26.63 0.08 -37.65
N ALA A 242 -26.34 -1.05 -38.26
CA ALA A 242 -26.76 -1.32 -39.62
C ALA A 242 -28.30 -1.41 -39.59
N GLY A 243 -28.93 -0.53 -40.38
CA GLY A 243 -30.34 -0.67 -40.75
C GLY A 243 -30.56 -1.78 -41.76
#